data_AF-A0A498CE49-F1
#
_entry.id   AF-A0A498CE49-F1
#
_cell.length_a   1.000
_cell.length_b   1.000
_cell.length_c   1.000
_cell.angle_alpha   90.00
_cell.angle_beta   90.00
_cell.angle_gamma   90.00
#
_symmetry.space_group_name_H-M   'P 1'
#
loop_
_entity.id
_entity.type
_entity.pdbx_description
1 polymer ?
#
loop_
_entity_poly.entity_id
_entity_poly.type
_entity_poly.pdbx_seq_one_letter_code
_entity_poly.pdbx_strand_id
1 'polypeptide(L)'
;MNVRPDIQVQLDALADKLDHWVARVRHPAQFWPQFEQLTGEILDQCANAERDHARACIQAMLKGHGLELPPWHERDESVPPGEPGE
;
A
#
# COMPACT_ATOMS: atom_id res chain seq x y z
N MET A 1 -22.92 3.37 1.76
CA MET A 1 -22.26 2.30 0.99
C MET A 1 -21.20 1.72 1.90
N ASN A 2 -21.30 0.42 2.22
CA ASN A 2 -20.44 -0.24 3.18
C ASN A 2 -19.64 -1.31 2.44
N VAL A 3 -18.33 -1.39 2.70
CA VAL A 3 -17.54 -2.56 2.30
C VAL A 3 -18.01 -3.77 3.09
N ARG A 4 -17.77 -4.98 2.56
CA ARG A 4 -18.03 -6.20 3.32
C ARG A 4 -17.15 -6.22 4.58
N PRO A 5 -17.63 -6.81 5.70
CA PRO A 5 -16.85 -6.85 6.93
C PRO A 5 -15.49 -7.55 6.75
N ASP A 6 -15.40 -8.52 5.83
CA ASP A 6 -14.14 -9.18 5.49
C ASP A 6 -13.11 -8.21 4.87
N ILE A 7 -13.54 -7.43 3.87
CA ILE A 7 -12.72 -6.39 3.24
C ILE A 7 -12.32 -5.31 4.25
N GLN A 8 -13.25 -4.95 5.14
CA GLN A 8 -12.96 -3.99 6.22
C GLN A 8 -11.84 -4.49 7.14
N VAL A 9 -11.84 -5.77 7.49
CA VAL A 9 -10.78 -6.40 8.30
C VAL A 9 -9.44 -6.42 7.54
N GLN A 10 -9.46 -6.73 6.24
CA GLN A 10 -8.24 -6.69 5.43
C GLN A 10 -7.67 -5.27 5.30
N LEU A 11 -8.53 -4.26 5.15
CA LEU A 11 -8.13 -2.84 5.14
C LEU A 11 -7.56 -2.39 6.49
N ASP A 12 -8.17 -2.81 7.60
CA ASP A 12 -7.68 -2.50 8.95
C ASP A 12 -6.33 -3.17 9.22
N ALA A 13 -6.18 -4.44 8.82
CA ALA A 13 -4.90 -5.16 8.89
C ALA A 13 -3.82 -4.53 7.99
N LEU A 14 -4.20 -3.96 6.83
CA LEU A 14 -3.30 -3.20 5.97
C LEU A 14 -2.85 -1.91 6.66
N ALA A 15 -3.75 -1.21 7.35
CA ALA A 15 -3.44 0.00 8.10
C ALA A 15 -2.45 -0.26 9.25
N ASP A 16 -2.68 -1.32 10.03
CA ASP A 16 -1.78 -1.74 11.11
C ASP A 16 -0.39 -2.12 10.57
N LYS A 17 -0.34 -2.87 9.46
CA LYS A 17 0.92 -3.20 8.78
C LYS A 17 1.63 -1.94 8.29
N LEU A 18 0.90 -0.97 7.74
CA LEU A 18 1.45 0.29 7.28
C LEU A 18 2.07 1.08 8.42
N ASP A 19 1.40 1.21 9.57
CA ASP A 19 1.94 1.87 10.76
C ASP A 19 3.23 1.18 11.22
N HIS A 20 3.22 -0.16 11.31
CA HIS A 20 4.40 -0.95 11.64
C HIS A 20 5.55 -0.78 10.63
N TRP A 21 5.26 -0.66 9.32
CA TRP A 21 6.27 -0.39 8.32
C TRP A 21 6.83 1.02 8.44
N VAL A 22 5.99 2.03 8.57
CA VAL A 22 6.41 3.43 8.73
C VAL A 22 7.25 3.63 9.98
N ALA A 23 6.90 2.96 11.08
CA ALA A 23 7.65 3.01 12.32
C ALA A 23 9.02 2.32 12.24
N ARG A 24 9.16 1.29 11.39
CA ARG A 24 10.31 0.38 11.39
C ARG A 24 11.25 0.55 10.20
N VAL A 25 10.74 1.04 9.08
CA VAL A 25 11.46 1.11 7.81
C VAL A 25 12.09 2.49 7.63
N ARG A 26 13.42 2.52 7.43
CA ARG A 26 14.18 3.73 7.11
C ARG A 26 14.01 4.20 5.65
N HIS A 27 13.55 3.34 4.74
CA HIS A 27 13.39 3.64 3.31
C HIS A 27 12.04 3.20 2.74
N PRO A 28 11.20 4.14 2.24
CA PRO A 28 9.85 3.82 1.76
C PRO A 28 9.81 2.82 0.60
N ALA A 29 10.89 2.73 -0.20
CA ALA A 29 10.99 1.80 -1.33
C ALA A 29 10.94 0.31 -0.94
N GLN A 30 11.23 -0.08 0.31
CA GLN A 30 11.24 -1.49 0.72
C GLN A 30 9.85 -2.05 1.06
N PHE A 31 8.96 -1.25 1.66
CA PHE A 31 7.62 -1.72 2.01
C PHE A 31 6.61 -1.50 0.88
N TRP A 32 6.94 -0.61 -0.05
CA TRP A 32 6.05 -0.23 -1.14
C TRP A 32 5.56 -1.38 -2.04
N PRO A 33 6.42 -2.27 -2.58
CA PRO A 33 5.97 -3.38 -3.40
C PRO A 33 5.06 -4.37 -2.63
N GLN A 34 5.27 -4.51 -1.33
CA GLN A 34 4.41 -5.36 -0.48
C GLN A 34 3.03 -4.72 -0.26
N PHE A 35 3.02 -3.41 -0.01
CA PHE A 35 1.80 -2.64 0.13
C PHE A 35 0.96 -2.71 -1.14
N GLU A 36 1.53 -2.46 -2.32
CA GLU A 36 0.79 -2.54 -3.58
C GLU A 36 0.20 -3.91 -3.85
N GLN A 37 0.94 -4.99 -3.59
CA GLN A 37 0.40 -6.34 -3.76
C GLN A 37 -0.81 -6.55 -2.86
N LEU A 38 -0.72 -6.25 -1.56
CA LEU A 38 -1.84 -6.41 -0.63
C LEU A 38 -3.02 -5.53 -1.01
N THR A 39 -2.76 -4.28 -1.41
CA THR A 39 -3.80 -3.35 -1.86
C THR A 39 -4.49 -3.88 -3.12
N GLY A 40 -3.71 -4.41 -4.07
CA GLY A 40 -4.20 -5.06 -5.28
C GLY A 40 -5.08 -6.26 -4.98
N GLU A 41 -4.65 -7.14 -4.07
CA GLU A 41 -5.43 -8.31 -3.65
C GLU A 41 -6.74 -7.92 -2.96
N ILE A 42 -6.72 -6.91 -2.10
CA ILE A 42 -7.94 -6.40 -1.45
C ILE A 42 -8.89 -5.81 -2.50
N LEU A 43 -8.37 -5.02 -3.45
CA LEU A 43 -9.17 -4.39 -4.50
C LEU A 43 -9.69 -5.40 -5.53
N ASP A 44 -8.98 -6.51 -5.77
CA ASP A 44 -9.43 -7.62 -6.60
C ASP A 44 -10.63 -8.34 -5.96
N GLN A 45 -10.57 -8.56 -4.64
CA GLN A 45 -11.68 -9.13 -3.86
C GLN A 45 -12.87 -8.17 -3.72
N CYS A 46 -12.65 -6.85 -3.84
CA CYS A 46 -13.70 -5.83 -3.78
C CYS A 46 -14.59 -5.85 -5.04
N ALA A 47 -15.91 -5.88 -4.84
CA ALA A 47 -16.85 -5.59 -5.90
C ALA A 47 -16.73 -4.12 -6.36
N ASN A 48 -17.07 -3.83 -7.62
CA ASN A 48 -16.93 -2.49 -8.21
C ASN A 48 -17.61 -1.36 -7.38
N ALA A 49 -18.70 -1.70 -6.67
CA ALA A 49 -19.43 -0.76 -5.81
C ALA A 49 -18.72 -0.42 -4.48
N GLU A 50 -17.84 -1.29 -3.99
CA GLU A 50 -17.10 -1.11 -2.73
C GLU A 50 -15.61 -0.79 -2.96
N ARG A 51 -15.11 -1.03 -4.17
CA ARG A 51 -13.75 -0.73 -4.61
C ARG A 51 -13.39 0.76 -4.48
N ASP A 52 -14.34 1.65 -4.77
CA ASP A 52 -14.16 3.09 -4.60
C ASP A 52 -13.98 3.47 -3.11
N HIS A 53 -14.76 2.84 -2.23
CA HIS A 53 -14.66 3.04 -0.79
C HIS A 53 -13.35 2.48 -0.23
N ALA A 54 -12.97 1.26 -0.63
CA ALA A 54 -11.70 0.67 -0.25
C ALA A 54 -10.52 1.56 -0.68
N ARG A 55 -10.52 2.03 -1.93
CA ARG A 55 -9.49 2.94 -2.45
C ARG A 55 -9.45 4.27 -1.69
N ALA A 56 -10.61 4.85 -1.38
CA ALA A 56 -10.69 6.06 -0.57
C ALA A 56 -10.13 5.86 0.84
N CYS A 57 -10.40 4.69 1.46
CA CYS A 57 -9.88 4.32 2.77
C CYS A 57 -8.35 4.21 2.75
N ILE A 58 -7.80 3.48 1.78
CA ILE A 58 -6.36 3.32 1.55
C ILE A 58 -5.68 4.68 1.36
N GLN A 59 -6.27 5.54 0.53
CA GLN A 59 -5.71 6.86 0.24
C GLN A 59 -5.77 7.80 1.46
N ALA A 60 -6.83 7.69 2.28
CA ALA A 60 -6.95 8.44 3.53
C ALA A 60 -5.93 7.99 4.58
N MET A 61 -5.68 6.68 4.70
CA MET A 61 -4.65 6.13 5.58
C MET A 61 -3.27 6.67 5.21
N LEU A 62 -2.87 6.53 3.94
CA LEU A 62 -1.58 7.03 3.45
C LEU A 62 -1.39 8.52 3.77
N LYS A 63 -2.42 9.33 3.47
CA LYS A 63 -2.41 10.77 3.77
C LYS A 63 -2.29 11.07 5.27
N GLY A 64 -2.92 10.25 6.13
CA GLY A 64 -2.82 10.36 7.58
C GLY A 64 -1.40 10.12 8.11
N HIS A 65 -0.62 9.26 7.46
CA HIS A 65 0.78 8.99 7.80
C HIS A 65 1.77 9.97 7.12
N GLY A 66 1.29 10.95 6.37
CA GLY A 66 2.15 11.87 5.60
C GLY A 66 2.87 11.19 4.43
N LEU A 67 2.41 10.00 4.04
CA LEU A 67 2.87 9.31 2.84
C LEU A 67 2.05 9.81 1.66
N GLU A 68 2.72 10.46 0.72
CA GLU A 68 2.17 10.63 -0.63
C GLU A 68 2.53 9.38 -1.42
N LEU A 69 1.53 8.75 -2.06
CA LEU A 69 1.75 7.70 -3.07
C LEU A 69 2.81 8.24 -4.05
N PRO A 70 4.04 7.71 -4.05
CA PRO A 70 5.04 8.32 -4.90
C PRO A 70 4.67 8.04 -6.37
N PRO A 71 5.06 8.92 -7.30
CA PRO A 71 4.59 8.87 -8.68
C PRO A 71 5.14 7.69 -9.51
N TRP A 72 5.73 6.63 -8.92
CA TRP A 72 6.32 5.47 -9.63
C TRP A 72 5.30 4.56 -10.36
N HIS A 73 4.10 5.07 -10.64
CA HIS A 73 3.31 4.65 -11.80
C HIS A 73 3.84 5.24 -13.14
N GLU A 74 4.92 6.04 -13.09
CA GLU A 74 5.80 6.38 -14.22
C GLU A 74 7.20 5.79 -13.96
N ARG A 75 7.33 4.46 -14.08
CA ARG A 75 8.55 3.69 -14.37
C ARG A 75 9.92 4.26 -13.92
N ASP A 76 10.54 3.63 -12.93
CA ASP A 76 12.00 3.37 -12.92
C ASP A 76 12.32 2.39 -11.75
N GLU A 77 12.76 1.14 -11.92
CA GLU A 77 13.94 0.66 -12.65
C GLU A 77 15.27 1.41 -12.37
N SER A 78 15.34 2.24 -11.30
CA SER A 78 16.61 2.82 -10.81
C SER A 78 16.93 2.45 -9.37
N VAL A 79 16.90 1.15 -9.05
CA VAL A 79 17.91 0.62 -8.12
C VAL A 79 18.77 -0.31 -8.96
N PRO A 80 19.99 0.07 -9.35
CA PRO A 80 20.90 -0.91 -9.89
C PRO A 80 21.11 -2.00 -8.83
N PRO A 81 21.07 -3.29 -9.18
CA PRO A 81 21.53 -4.33 -8.27
C PRO A 81 23.00 -4.00 -7.99
N GLY A 82 23.32 -3.64 -6.75
CA GLY A 82 24.70 -3.37 -6.36
C GLY A 82 25.56 -4.57 -6.76
N GLU A 83 26.43 -4.36 -7.75
CA GLU A 83 27.43 -5.35 -8.13
C GLU A 83 28.41 -5.54 -6.95
N PRO A 84 28.82 -6.79 -6.66
CA PRO A 84 29.71 -7.10 -5.56
C PRO A 84 31.18 -6.93 -5.97
N GLY A 85 32.01 -6.37 -5.08
CA GLY A 85 33.45 -6.62 -5.06
C GLY A 85 34.35 -5.38 -5.11
N GLU A 86 35.05 -5.14 -4.00
CA GLU A 86 36.46 -4.75 -4.03
C GLU A 86 37.31 -5.97 -3.67
#